data_AF-A0A849G8S1-F1
#
_entry.id   AF-A0A849G8S1-F1
#
_cell.length_a   1.000
_cell.length_b   1.000
_cell.length_c   1.000
_cell.angle_alpha   90.00
_cell.angle_beta   90.00
_cell.angle_gamma   90.00
#
_symmetry.space_group_name_H-M   'P 1'
#
loop_
_entity.id
_entity.type
_entity.pdbx_description
1 polymer ?
#
loop_
_entity_poly.entity_id
_entity_poly.type
_entity_poly.pdbx_seq_one_letter_code
_entity_poly.pdbx_strand_id
1 'polypeptide(L)'
;MDPTLIILLLAVVAAAAALYYLYVVRGWYDWAQRGKAGVIVFIGVLAPVLVLTLWQQHNAKDELAAHGISIHPDLGSSIGIATGNVASGTHWAFRLEAGRPDLLDYYREPSHRSGWVIIEDNDVFLILSRDDQRLTISASDDTVIFQLSPVKTAPEGG
;
A
#
# COMPACT_ATOMS: atom_id res chain seq x y z
N MET A 1 9.23 8.04 5.97
CA MET A 1 7.79 8.05 6.31
C MET A 1 7.22 9.35 5.82
N ASP A 2 6.10 9.32 5.10
CA ASP A 2 5.43 10.54 4.65
C ASP A 2 5.08 11.40 5.88
N PRO A 3 5.55 12.65 5.97
CA PRO A 3 5.29 13.51 7.13
C PRO A 3 3.78 13.68 7.38
N THR A 4 2.96 13.59 6.33
CA THR A 4 1.49 13.67 6.41
C THR A 4 0.90 12.54 7.25
N LEU A 5 1.43 11.32 7.13
CA LEU A 5 0.95 10.15 7.87
C LEU A 5 1.35 10.21 9.34
N ILE A 6 2.54 10.72 9.64
CA ILE A 6 2.98 10.95 11.03
C ILE A 6 2.08 11.99 11.69
N ILE A 7 1.78 13.09 10.99
CA ILE A 7 0.86 14.13 11.48
C ILE A 7 -0.54 13.56 11.70
N LEU A 8 -1.06 12.73 10.79
CA LEU A 8 -2.36 12.08 10.94
C LEU A 8 -2.40 11.17 12.16
N LEU A 9 -1.36 10.35 12.36
CA LEU A 9 -1.26 9.47 13.53
C LEU A 9 -1.22 10.29 14.83
N LEU A 10 -0.41 11.35 14.88
CA LEU A 10 -0.35 12.25 16.02
C LEU A 10 -1.69 12.95 16.28
N ALA A 11 -2.40 13.37 15.23
CA ALA A 11 -3.72 13.98 15.34
C ALA A 11 -4.76 13.00 15.88
N VAL A 12 -4.75 11.73 15.43
CA VAL A 12 -5.64 10.68 15.91
C VAL A 12 -5.35 10.35 17.38
N VAL A 13 -4.08 10.23 17.76
CA VAL A 13 -3.68 9.99 19.16
C VAL A 13 -4.04 11.18 20.05
N ALA A 14 -3.80 12.41 19.60
CA ALA A 14 -4.17 13.62 20.34
C ALA A 14 -5.70 13.75 20.50
N ALA A 15 -6.46 13.47 19.44
CA ALA A 15 -7.92 13.44 19.50
C ALA A 15 -8.42 12.35 20.46
N ALA A 16 -7.84 11.14 20.41
CA ALA A 16 -8.15 10.06 21.34
C ALA A 16 -7.87 10.44 22.80
N ALA A 17 -6.73 11.08 23.07
CA ALA A 17 -6.35 11.56 24.40
C ALA A 17 -7.29 12.68 24.90
N ALA A 18 -7.64 13.63 24.02
CA ALA A 18 -8.58 14.71 24.34
C ALA A 18 -9.98 14.16 24.65
N LEU A 19 -10.47 13.21 23.84
CA LEU A 19 -11.74 12.53 24.07
C LEU A 19 -11.70 11.74 25.40
N TYR A 20 -10.64 10.98 25.65
CA TYR A 20 -10.46 10.28 26.92
C TYR A 20 -10.52 11.25 28.11
N TYR A 21 -9.77 12.35 28.06
CA TYR A 21 -9.78 13.35 29.12
C TYR A 21 -11.17 13.98 29.33
N LEU A 22 -11.86 14.37 28.25
CA LEU A 22 -13.18 15.01 28.37
C LEU A 22 -14.26 14.05 28.89
N TYR A 23 -14.27 12.80 28.43
CA TYR A 23 -15.33 11.83 28.76
C TYR A 23 -15.07 11.02 30.03
N VAL A 24 -13.80 10.75 30.37
CA VAL A 24 -13.41 9.93 31.53
C VAL A 24 -12.98 10.80 32.71
N VAL A 25 -12.08 11.77 32.50
CA VAL A 25 -11.49 12.57 33.59
C VAL A 25 -12.39 13.74 33.98
N ARG A 26 -12.86 14.51 33.00
CA ARG A 26 -13.63 15.75 33.25
C ARG A 26 -15.12 15.48 33.51
N GLY A 27 -15.61 14.28 33.21
CA GLY A 27 -16.96 13.82 33.57
C GLY A 27 -18.10 14.61 32.93
N TRP A 28 -17.86 15.29 31.81
CA TRP A 28 -18.70 16.41 31.36
C TRP A 28 -20.10 16.07 30.81
N TYR A 29 -20.61 14.84 30.88
CA TYR A 29 -21.89 14.50 30.23
C TYR A 29 -22.61 13.28 30.85
N ASP A 30 -23.77 13.49 31.47
CA ASP A 30 -24.68 12.42 31.95
C ASP A 30 -25.39 11.68 30.79
N TRP A 31 -25.45 12.28 29.59
CA TRP A 31 -25.89 11.60 28.34
C TRP A 31 -24.83 10.64 27.76
N ALA A 32 -23.61 10.60 28.31
CA ALA A 32 -22.49 9.85 27.72
C ALA A 32 -22.43 8.36 28.05
N GLN A 33 -23.31 7.79 28.88
CA GLN A 33 -23.25 6.33 29.13
C GLN A 33 -23.49 5.50 27.86
N ARG A 34 -24.30 5.98 26.91
CA ARG A 34 -24.52 5.30 25.62
C ARG A 34 -23.47 5.62 24.56
N GLY A 35 -22.82 6.79 24.62
CA GLY A 35 -21.82 7.24 23.64
C GLY A 35 -20.37 6.84 23.96
N LYS A 36 -20.03 6.61 25.24
CA LYS A 36 -18.68 6.22 25.68
C LYS A 36 -18.21 4.92 25.04
N ALA A 37 -19.10 3.93 24.92
CA ALA A 37 -18.78 2.68 24.26
C ALA A 37 -18.44 2.89 22.78
N GLY A 38 -19.19 3.75 22.07
CA GLY A 38 -18.95 4.03 20.66
C GLY A 38 -17.59 4.68 20.40
N VAL A 39 -17.17 5.64 21.23
CA VAL A 39 -15.86 6.30 21.08
C VAL A 39 -14.70 5.35 21.41
N ILE A 40 -14.81 4.55 22.48
CA ILE A 40 -13.77 3.58 22.85
C ILE A 40 -13.65 2.50 21.77
N VAL A 41 -14.77 1.98 21.26
CA VAL A 41 -14.77 1.02 20.15
C VAL A 41 -14.20 1.66 18.88
N PHE A 42 -14.58 2.90 18.57
CA PHE A 42 -14.07 3.60 17.40
C PHE A 42 -12.55 3.78 17.47
N ILE A 43 -12.00 4.25 18.59
CA ILE A 43 -10.54 4.40 18.77
C ILE A 43 -9.86 3.02 18.80
N GLY A 44 -10.43 2.07 19.53
CA GLY A 44 -9.90 0.72 19.69
C GLY A 44 -9.89 -0.09 18.39
N VAL A 45 -10.71 0.26 17.40
CA VAL A 45 -10.71 -0.36 16.06
C VAL A 45 -9.92 0.48 15.07
N LEU A 46 -10.13 1.80 15.03
CA LEU A 46 -9.49 2.67 14.05
C LEU A 46 -7.98 2.75 14.26
N ALA A 47 -7.51 2.85 15.51
CA ALA A 47 -6.08 2.98 15.76
C ALA A 47 -5.29 1.73 15.33
N PRO A 48 -5.69 0.49 15.67
CA PRO A 48 -5.04 -0.70 15.13
C PRO A 48 -5.10 -0.81 13.61
N VAL A 49 -6.23 -0.46 12.99
CA VAL A 49 -6.36 -0.46 11.52
C VAL A 49 -5.36 0.52 10.90
N LEU A 50 -5.26 1.74 11.43
CA LEU A 50 -4.29 2.73 10.96
C LEU A 50 -2.84 2.24 11.15
N VAL A 51 -2.50 1.72 12.33
CA VAL A 51 -1.16 1.17 12.60
C VAL A 51 -0.82 0.04 11.62
N LEU A 52 -1.76 -0.88 11.37
CA LEU A 52 -1.57 -1.95 10.40
C LEU A 52 -1.38 -1.42 8.97
N THR A 53 -2.20 -0.46 8.54
CA THR A 53 -2.06 0.13 7.20
C THR A 53 -0.73 0.87 7.02
N LEU A 54 -0.29 1.60 8.05
CA LEU A 54 1.00 2.31 8.05
C LEU A 54 2.17 1.35 8.02
N TRP A 55 2.07 0.25 8.77
CA TRP A 55 3.10 -0.78 8.76
C TRP A 55 3.21 -1.46 7.40
N GLN A 56 2.08 -1.83 6.79
CA GLN A 56 2.05 -2.36 5.44
C GLN A 56 2.67 -1.39 4.44
N GLN A 57 2.24 -0.12 4.41
CA GLN A 57 2.82 0.91 3.54
C GLN A 57 4.32 1.12 3.76
N HIS A 58 4.81 0.97 5.01
CA HIS A 58 6.23 1.08 5.32
C HIS A 58 7.04 -0.06 4.70
N ASN A 59 6.52 -1.28 4.75
CA ASN A 59 7.19 -2.48 4.23
C ASN A 59 6.97 -2.70 2.72
N ALA A 60 6.12 -1.90 2.06
CA ALA A 60 5.76 -2.05 0.64
C ALA A 60 6.99 -2.22 -0.27
N LYS A 61 8.02 -1.40 -0.03
CA LYS A 61 9.27 -1.40 -0.81
C LYS A 61 10.06 -2.68 -0.56
N ASP A 62 10.14 -3.10 0.69
CA ASP A 62 10.89 -4.30 1.07
C ASP A 62 10.20 -5.57 0.55
N GLU A 63 8.87 -5.62 0.57
CA GLU A 63 8.08 -6.71 -0.02
C GLU A 63 8.29 -6.81 -1.53
N LEU A 64 8.21 -5.68 -2.26
CA LEU A 64 8.45 -5.66 -3.70
C LEU A 64 9.90 -6.06 -4.03
N ALA A 65 10.87 -5.61 -3.23
CA ALA A 65 12.28 -5.99 -3.36
C ALA A 65 12.50 -7.47 -3.08
N ALA A 66 11.80 -8.07 -2.11
CA ALA A 66 11.84 -9.50 -1.83
C ALA A 66 11.37 -10.35 -3.02
N HIS A 67 10.54 -9.78 -3.90
CA HIS A 67 10.15 -10.41 -5.17
C HIS A 67 11.20 -10.23 -6.28
N GLY A 68 12.38 -9.67 -6.03
CA GLY A 68 13.46 -9.54 -7.02
C GLY A 68 13.30 -8.34 -7.96
N ILE A 69 12.45 -7.38 -7.60
CA ILE A 69 12.25 -6.12 -8.32
C ILE A 69 12.99 -5.02 -7.57
N SER A 70 13.99 -4.41 -8.20
CA SER A 70 14.70 -3.30 -7.58
C SER A 70 13.80 -2.06 -7.51
N ILE A 71 13.87 -1.32 -6.41
CA ILE A 71 13.06 -0.12 -6.23
C ILE A 71 13.69 1.03 -7.01
N HIS A 72 12.92 1.64 -7.91
CA HIS A 72 13.33 2.85 -8.61
C HIS A 72 13.65 3.98 -7.61
N PRO A 73 14.75 4.74 -7.77
CA PRO A 73 15.16 5.77 -6.80
C PRO A 73 14.10 6.86 -6.61
N ASP A 74 13.38 7.23 -7.68
CA ASP A 74 12.33 8.26 -7.64
C ASP A 74 10.97 7.75 -7.14
N LEU A 75 10.88 6.48 -6.69
CA LEU A 75 9.70 6.00 -5.99
C LEU A 75 9.63 6.64 -4.61
N GLY A 76 8.64 7.51 -4.42
CA GLY A 76 8.32 8.15 -3.17
C GLY A 76 7.69 7.20 -2.15
N SER A 77 6.82 7.74 -1.30
CA SER A 77 6.04 6.96 -0.34
C SER A 77 5.01 6.06 -1.04
N SER A 78 4.75 4.88 -0.46
CA SER A 78 3.58 4.09 -0.85
C SER A 78 2.31 4.86 -0.49
N ILE A 79 1.43 5.05 -1.47
CA ILE A 79 0.13 5.71 -1.27
C ILE A 79 -0.91 4.66 -0.83
N GLY A 80 -0.67 3.38 -1.10
CA GLY A 80 -1.56 2.31 -0.68
C GLY A 80 -1.00 0.92 -1.02
N ILE A 81 -1.42 -0.04 -0.21
CA ILE A 81 -1.34 -1.47 -0.53
C ILE A 81 -2.76 -2.02 -0.52
N ALA A 82 -3.15 -2.69 -1.59
CA ALA A 82 -4.38 -3.47 -1.61
C ALA A 82 -4.00 -4.96 -1.72
N THR A 83 -4.08 -5.67 -0.60
CA THR A 83 -3.99 -7.13 -0.59
C THR A 83 -5.38 -7.68 -0.90
N GLY A 84 -5.59 -8.15 -2.13
CA GLY A 84 -6.79 -8.88 -2.50
C GLY A 84 -6.77 -10.32 -1.98
N ASN A 85 -7.88 -11.04 -2.12
CA ASN A 85 -7.86 -12.50 -1.99
C ASN A 85 -6.87 -13.08 -3.02
N VAL A 86 -6.35 -14.30 -2.80
CA VAL A 86 -5.35 -14.96 -3.67
C VAL A 86 -5.67 -14.87 -5.18
N ALA A 87 -6.95 -14.80 -5.55
CA ALA A 87 -7.40 -14.64 -6.93
C ALA A 87 -7.29 -13.21 -7.51
N SER A 88 -7.31 -12.15 -6.69
CA SER A 88 -7.25 -10.74 -7.12
C SER A 88 -5.85 -10.11 -7.01
N GLY A 89 -4.90 -10.82 -6.39
CA GLY A 89 -3.50 -10.43 -6.35
C GLY A 89 -3.16 -9.36 -5.30
N THR A 90 -1.86 -9.11 -5.14
CA THR A 90 -1.34 -8.04 -4.28
C THR A 90 -1.02 -6.81 -5.13
N HIS A 91 -1.48 -5.65 -4.68
CA HIS A 91 -1.25 -4.38 -5.36
C HIS A 91 -0.46 -3.43 -4.47
N TRP A 92 0.63 -2.87 -4.98
CA TRP A 92 1.38 -1.81 -4.34
C TRP A 92 1.32 -0.56 -5.19
N ALA A 93 0.85 0.55 -4.61
CA ALA A 93 0.79 1.85 -5.27
C ALA A 93 1.79 2.82 -4.63
N PHE A 94 2.55 3.53 -5.46
CA PHE A 94 3.57 4.48 -5.03
C PHE A 94 3.44 5.79 -5.77
N ARG A 95 3.77 6.90 -5.09
CA ARG A 95 3.92 8.20 -5.72
C ARG A 95 5.26 8.30 -6.44
N LEU A 96 5.27 8.93 -7.61
CA LEU A 96 6.47 9.33 -8.34
C LEU A 96 6.83 10.78 -7.96
N GLU A 97 8.09 11.02 -7.57
CA GLU A 97 8.55 12.38 -7.20
C GLU A 97 8.95 13.23 -8.43
N ALA A 98 9.46 12.59 -9.48
CA ALA A 98 9.76 13.20 -10.77
C ALA A 98 8.95 12.49 -11.87
N GLY A 99 8.60 13.21 -12.93
CA GLY A 99 7.65 12.74 -13.95
C GLY A 99 7.98 11.40 -14.60
N ARG A 100 7.04 10.94 -15.43
CA ARG A 100 6.97 9.60 -16.04
C ARG A 100 8.17 9.05 -16.82
N PRO A 101 9.04 9.81 -17.54
CA PRO A 101 9.69 9.23 -18.71
C PRO A 101 10.62 8.05 -18.44
N ASP A 102 11.20 7.91 -17.25
CA ASP A 102 12.26 6.91 -17.02
C ASP A 102 11.85 5.68 -16.18
N LEU A 103 10.63 5.63 -15.61
CA LEU A 103 10.30 4.54 -14.68
C LEU A 103 10.15 3.18 -15.39
N LEU A 104 9.42 3.13 -16.51
CA LEU A 104 9.29 1.86 -17.25
C LEU A 104 10.62 1.47 -17.90
N ASP A 105 11.38 2.45 -18.41
CA ASP A 105 12.71 2.21 -18.97
C ASP A 105 13.68 1.59 -17.95
N TYR A 106 13.65 2.05 -16.70
CA TYR A 106 14.39 1.43 -15.61
C TYR A 106 14.04 -0.06 -15.44
N TYR A 107 12.76 -0.44 -15.55
CA TYR A 107 12.33 -1.84 -15.43
C TYR A 107 12.52 -2.67 -16.71
N ARG A 108 12.76 -2.03 -17.86
CA ARG A 108 13.12 -2.73 -19.10
C ARG A 108 14.50 -3.39 -18.98
N GLU A 109 15.42 -2.78 -18.25
CA GLU A 109 16.76 -3.30 -18.00
C GLU A 109 16.73 -4.56 -17.09
N PRO A 110 17.29 -5.71 -17.53
CA PRO A 110 17.28 -6.96 -16.76
C PRO A 110 17.89 -6.88 -15.35
N SER A 111 18.87 -6.00 -15.12
CA SER A 111 19.50 -5.84 -13.79
C SER A 111 18.51 -5.39 -12.71
N HIS A 112 17.40 -4.78 -13.10
CA HIS A 112 16.40 -4.24 -12.19
C HIS A 112 15.23 -5.20 -11.91
N ARG A 113 15.21 -6.36 -12.58
CA ARG A 113 14.11 -7.35 -12.55
C ARG A 113 14.65 -8.79 -12.56
N SER A 114 15.44 -9.14 -11.55
CA SER A 114 16.13 -10.44 -11.49
C SER A 114 15.15 -11.62 -11.53
N GLY A 115 15.31 -12.48 -12.54
CA GLY A 115 14.46 -13.66 -12.76
C GLY A 115 13.11 -13.38 -13.41
N TRP A 116 12.78 -12.12 -13.71
CA TRP A 116 11.54 -11.74 -14.37
C TRP A 116 11.75 -11.52 -15.87
N VAL A 117 10.85 -12.05 -16.69
CA VAL A 117 10.86 -11.93 -18.15
C VAL A 117 9.72 -11.02 -18.61
N ILE A 118 10.00 -10.05 -19.47
CA ILE A 118 8.94 -9.21 -20.07
C ILE A 118 8.16 -10.06 -21.07
N ILE A 119 6.84 -10.14 -20.85
CA ILE A 119 5.89 -10.82 -21.75
C ILE A 119 5.05 -9.82 -22.55
N GLU A 120 4.89 -8.59 -22.05
CA GLU A 120 4.22 -7.50 -22.76
C GLU A 120 4.88 -6.16 -22.38
N ASP A 121 5.13 -5.33 -23.38
CA ASP A 121 5.79 -4.04 -23.24
C ASP A 121 4.97 -2.95 -23.94
N ASN A 122 4.57 -1.94 -23.18
CA ASN A 122 3.82 -0.78 -23.63
C ASN A 122 4.33 0.48 -22.93
N ASP A 123 4.11 1.64 -23.53
CA ASP A 123 4.48 2.95 -22.98
C ASP A 123 3.78 3.27 -21.66
N VAL A 124 2.67 2.60 -21.34
CA VAL A 124 1.88 2.85 -20.13
C VAL A 124 2.05 1.73 -19.08
N PHE A 125 2.45 0.53 -19.52
CA PHE A 125 2.60 -0.60 -18.62
C PHE A 125 3.61 -1.64 -19.11
N LEU A 126 4.21 -2.36 -18.17
CA LEU A 126 5.04 -3.54 -18.42
C LEU A 126 4.40 -4.74 -17.75
N ILE A 127 4.48 -5.89 -18.42
CA ILE A 127 4.02 -7.15 -17.85
C ILE A 127 5.18 -8.12 -17.82
N LEU A 128 5.48 -8.55 -16.60
CA LEU A 128 6.55 -9.46 -16.26
C LEU A 128 5.98 -10.81 -15.86
N SER A 129 6.69 -11.88 -16.22
CA SER A 129 6.39 -13.25 -15.83
C SER A 129 7.60 -13.89 -15.15
N ARG A 130 7.34 -14.65 -14.09
CA ARG A 130 8.32 -15.51 -13.42
C ARG A 130 7.59 -16.69 -12.78
N ASP A 131 7.98 -17.90 -13.13
CA ASP A 131 7.33 -19.13 -12.68
C ASP A 131 5.80 -19.06 -12.93
N ASP A 132 4.98 -19.27 -11.90
CA ASP A 132 3.51 -19.16 -11.95
C ASP A 132 3.01 -17.76 -11.53
N GLN A 133 3.86 -16.73 -11.60
CA GLN A 133 3.54 -15.36 -11.19
C GLN A 133 3.61 -14.38 -12.35
N ARG A 134 2.68 -13.43 -12.36
CA ARG A 134 2.62 -12.30 -13.28
C ARG A 134 2.65 -11.01 -12.48
N LEU A 135 3.58 -10.12 -12.83
CA LEU A 135 3.69 -8.78 -12.26
C LEU A 135 3.40 -7.74 -13.34
N THR A 136 2.33 -6.98 -13.16
CA THR A 136 2.00 -5.83 -14.01
C THR A 136 2.50 -4.56 -13.34
N ILE A 137 3.28 -3.77 -14.06
CA ILE A 137 3.77 -2.46 -13.64
C ILE A 137 3.08 -1.42 -14.50
N SER A 138 2.18 -0.63 -13.92
CA SER A 138 1.43 0.41 -14.64
C SER A 138 1.84 1.77 -14.13
N ALA A 139 2.31 2.65 -15.02
CA ALA A 139 2.73 3.99 -14.66
C ALA A 139 1.70 5.03 -15.13
N SER A 140 1.20 5.85 -14.21
CA SER A 140 0.43 7.08 -14.41
C SER A 140 1.32 8.31 -14.14
N ASP A 141 0.81 9.52 -14.41
CA ASP A 141 1.60 10.77 -14.35
C ASP A 141 2.36 10.98 -13.03
N ASP A 142 1.75 10.60 -11.90
CA ASP A 142 2.31 10.78 -10.55
C ASP A 142 2.30 9.49 -9.72
N THR A 143 1.85 8.37 -10.29
CA THR A 143 1.57 7.15 -9.55
C THR A 143 2.00 5.93 -10.35
N VAL A 144 2.70 5.00 -9.71
CA VAL A 144 2.94 3.67 -10.29
C VAL A 144 2.24 2.60 -9.45
N ILE A 145 1.70 1.60 -10.14
CA ILE A 145 1.01 0.47 -9.54
C ILE A 145 1.74 -0.80 -9.95
N PHE A 146 2.13 -1.59 -8.96
CA PHE A 146 2.64 -2.94 -9.11
C PHE A 146 1.53 -3.91 -8.73
N GLN A 147 1.11 -4.78 -9.64
CA GLN A 147 0.10 -5.79 -9.40
C GLN A 147 0.71 -7.19 -9.59
N LEU A 148 0.85 -7.94 -8.50
CA LEU A 148 1.27 -9.33 -8.53
C LEU A 148 0.04 -10.24 -8.54
N SER A 149 -0.05 -11.11 -9.54
CA SER A 149 -1.16 -12.06 -9.71
C SER A 149 -0.62 -13.45 -10.07
N PRO A 150 -1.30 -14.53 -9.67
CA PRO A 150 -0.96 -15.86 -10.18
C PRO A 150 -1.27 -15.92 -11.68
N VAL A 151 -0.41 -16.60 -12.44
CA VAL A 151 -0.70 -16.95 -13.83
C VAL A 151 -1.86 -17.95 -13.78
N LYS A 152 -3.03 -17.52 -14.24
CA LYS A 152 -4.18 -18.41 -14.36
C LYS A 152 -3.86 -19.39 -15.49
N THR A 153 -3.29 -20.54 -15.16
CA THR A 153 -3.23 -21.67 -16.08
C THR A 153 -4.66 -21.93 -16.54
N ALA A 154 -4.89 -21.81 -17.85
CA ALA A 154 -6.18 -22.17 -18.42
C ALA A 154 -6.48 -23.61 -17.98
N PRO A 155 -7.71 -23.93 -17.53
CA PRO A 155 -8.06 -25.31 -17.28
C PRO A 155 -7.80 -26.07 -18.59
N GLU A 156 -6.84 -26.99 -18.57
CA GLU A 156 -6.64 -27.94 -19.66
C GLU A 156 -8.00 -28.58 -19.94
N GLY A 157 -8.46 -28.47 -21.17
CA GLY A 157 -9.82 -28.80 -21.56
C GLY A 157 -10.24 -30.19 -21.10
N GLY A 158 -11.40 -30.26 -20.44
CA GLY A 158 -12.17 -31.48 -20.24
C GLY A 158 -13.15 -31.72 -21.39
#